data_AF-A0A7Y2V9M9-F1
#
_entry.id   AF-A0A7Y2V9M9-F1
#
_cell.length_a   1.000
_cell.length_b   1.000
_cell.length_c   1.000
_cell.angle_alpha   90.00
_cell.angle_beta   90.00
_cell.angle_gamma   90.00
#
_symmetry.space_group_name_H-M   'P 1'
#
loop_
_entity.id
_entity.type
_entity.pdbx_description
1 polymer ?
#
loop_
_entity_poly.entity_id
_entity_poly.type
_entity_poly.pdbx_seq_one_letter_code
_entity_poly.pdbx_strand_id
1 'polypeptide(L)'
;LKKEEGGRHTPFHNNYRPQFYVRTTDVTGNIALPDGVEMVMPGDNLTITVDLIQAIAMNVGLRFAIREGGRTVGAGQVTEILD
;
A
#
# COMPACT_ATOMS: atom_id res chain seq x y z
N LEU A 1 2.75 -8.56 4.23
CA LEU A 1 2.99 -9.97 3.85
C LEU A 1 4.45 -10.27 4.02
N LYS A 2 4.78 -11.43 4.61
CA LYS A 2 6.14 -11.92 4.76
C LYS A 2 6.65 -12.52 3.46
N LYS A 3 7.95 -12.80 3.41
CA LYS A 3 8.61 -13.48 2.28
C LYS A 3 7.97 -14.84 2.00
N GLU A 4 7.63 -15.60 3.05
CA GLU A 4 7.05 -16.94 2.94
C GLU A 4 5.63 -16.90 2.35
N GLU A 5 4.96 -15.75 2.41
CA GLU A 5 3.62 -15.51 1.87
C GLU A 5 3.67 -14.95 0.43
N GLY A 6 4.85 -14.93 -0.20
CA GLY A 6 5.05 -14.40 -1.55
C GLY A 6 5.15 -12.87 -1.61
N GLY A 7 5.33 -12.20 -0.46
CA GLY A 7 5.52 -10.76 -0.37
C GLY A 7 6.93 -10.30 -0.75
N ARG A 8 7.30 -9.08 -0.32
CA ARG A 8 8.65 -8.56 -0.55
C ARG A 8 9.70 -9.35 0.25
N HIS A 9 10.91 -9.37 -0.28
CA HIS A 9 12.10 -9.89 0.40
C HIS A 9 12.90 -8.78 1.09
N THR A 10 12.75 -7.55 0.60
CA THR A 10 13.49 -6.37 1.05
C THR A 10 12.51 -5.30 1.54
N PRO A 11 12.96 -4.42 2.45
CA PRO A 11 12.14 -3.30 2.88
C PRO A 11 11.74 -2.37 1.73
N PHE A 12 10.78 -1.49 2.01
CA PHE A 12 10.51 -0.31 1.20
C PHE A 12 10.59 0.96 2.04
N HIS A 13 10.80 2.09 1.37
CA HIS A 13 11.01 3.40 1.98
C HIS A 13 9.90 4.37 1.58
N ASN A 14 9.99 5.59 2.08
CA ASN A 14 9.17 6.71 1.62
C ASN A 14 9.26 6.91 0.10
N ASN A 15 8.19 7.44 -0.50
CA ASN A 15 8.04 7.62 -1.96
C ASN A 15 8.03 6.30 -2.76
N TYR A 16 7.77 5.18 -2.10
CA TYR A 16 7.49 3.92 -2.79
C TYR A 16 6.18 4.05 -3.57
N ARG A 17 6.22 3.67 -4.87
CA ARG A 17 5.11 3.86 -5.83
C ARG A 17 4.54 2.55 -6.40
N PRO A 18 3.88 1.72 -5.58
CA PRO A 18 3.24 0.49 -6.05
C PRO A 18 1.90 0.74 -6.74
N GLN A 19 1.32 -0.34 -7.27
CA GLN A 19 -0.06 -0.39 -7.70
C GLN A 19 -0.97 -0.78 -6.52
N PHE A 20 -2.06 -0.06 -6.33
CA PHE A 20 -3.12 -0.38 -5.40
C PHE A 20 -4.26 -1.03 -6.19
N TYR A 21 -4.49 -2.30 -5.92
CA TYR A 21 -5.61 -3.04 -6.49
C TYR A 21 -6.84 -2.84 -5.63
N VAL A 22 -7.75 -2.02 -6.11
CA VAL A 22 -9.01 -1.68 -5.45
C VAL A 22 -10.16 -2.27 -6.27
N ARG A 23 -10.84 -3.28 -5.71
CA ARG A 23 -11.87 -4.10 -6.36
C ARG A 23 -11.39 -4.78 -7.65
N THR A 24 -11.43 -4.08 -8.77
CA THR A 24 -11.12 -4.56 -10.12
C THR A 24 -10.14 -3.65 -10.86
N THR A 25 -9.61 -2.62 -10.19
CA THR A 25 -8.79 -1.58 -10.82
C THR A 25 -7.45 -1.49 -10.12
N ASP A 26 -6.36 -1.50 -10.89
CA ASP A 26 -5.03 -1.12 -10.42
C ASP A 26 -4.82 0.38 -10.63
N VAL A 27 -4.46 1.10 -9.57
CA VAL A 27 -4.08 2.52 -9.62
C VAL A 27 -2.73 2.71 -8.96
N THR A 28 -1.82 3.48 -9.56
CA THR A 28 -0.53 3.76 -8.90
C THR A 28 -0.75 4.74 -7.75
N GLY A 29 -0.08 4.55 -6.62
CA GLY A 29 -0.13 5.48 -5.50
C GLY A 29 1.25 5.72 -4.92
N ASN A 30 1.49 6.92 -4.39
CA ASN A 30 2.70 7.27 -3.65
C ASN A 30 2.46 7.02 -2.16
N ILE A 31 3.34 6.26 -1.52
CA ILE A 31 3.25 5.99 -0.07
C ILE A 31 4.08 7.02 0.69
N ALA A 32 3.44 7.64 1.69
CA ALA A 32 4.07 8.39 2.76
C ALA A 32 4.00 7.57 4.08
N LEU A 33 5.16 7.34 4.67
CA LEU A 33 5.36 6.69 5.95
C LEU A 33 5.18 7.70 7.09
N PRO A 34 4.80 7.24 8.30
CA PRO A 34 4.74 8.10 9.47
C PRO A 34 6.09 8.75 9.81
N ASP A 35 6.04 9.90 10.47
CA ASP A 35 7.24 10.60 10.93
C ASP A 35 8.12 9.69 11.80
N GLY A 36 9.43 9.71 11.53
CA GLY A 36 10.40 8.85 12.20
C GLY A 36 10.48 7.41 11.69
N VAL A 37 9.61 6.99 10.75
CA VAL A 37 9.68 5.68 10.10
C VAL A 37 10.43 5.79 8.79
N GLU A 38 11.68 5.33 8.76
CA GLU A 38 12.53 5.39 7.57
C GLU A 38 12.25 4.27 6.55
N MET A 39 11.77 3.12 7.03
CA MET A 39 11.52 1.95 6.20
C MET A 39 10.50 1.00 6.84
N VAL A 40 9.89 0.17 5.99
CA VAL A 40 8.92 -0.86 6.38
C VAL A 40 9.47 -2.22 5.99
N MET A 41 9.56 -3.14 6.96
CA MET A 41 10.02 -4.50 6.74
C MET A 41 8.88 -5.41 6.25
N PRO A 42 9.19 -6.46 5.46
CA PRO A 42 8.19 -7.46 5.11
C PRO A 42 7.60 -8.14 6.36
N GLY A 43 6.29 -8.02 6.52
CA GLY A 43 5.56 -8.58 7.67
C GLY A 43 5.12 -7.54 8.70
N ASP A 44 5.62 -6.31 8.61
CA ASP A 44 5.19 -5.22 9.49
C ASP A 44 3.73 -4.82 9.22
N ASN A 45 3.10 -4.27 10.26
CA ASN A 45 1.80 -3.62 10.19
C ASN A 45 1.93 -2.18 10.68
N LEU A 46 1.47 -1.24 9.87
CA LEU A 46 1.49 0.19 10.16
C LEU A 46 0.42 0.91 9.34
N THR A 47 0.05 2.10 9.81
CA THR A 47 -0.76 3.04 9.05
C THR A 47 0.14 3.86 8.14
N ILE A 48 -0.29 4.05 6.88
CA ILE A 48 0.42 4.84 5.87
C ILE A 48 -0.56 5.82 5.22
N THR A 49 -0.06 6.94 4.72
CA THR A 49 -0.82 7.83 3.84
C THR A 49 -0.50 7.50 2.38
N VAL A 50 -1.51 7.54 1.52
CA VAL A 50 -1.38 7.16 0.10
C VAL A 50 -1.99 8.22 -0.79
N ASP A 51 -1.17 8.78 -1.68
CA ASP A 51 -1.63 9.69 -2.74
C ASP A 51 -1.81 8.91 -4.04
N LEU A 52 -3.06 8.72 -4.46
CA LEU A 52 -3.36 8.02 -5.72
C LEU A 52 -3.16 8.95 -6.92
N ILE A 53 -2.54 8.45 -8.00
CA ILE A 53 -2.32 9.26 -9.21
C ILE A 53 -3.60 9.56 -10.00
N GLN A 54 -4.66 8.80 -9.75
CA GLN A 54 -5.97 8.94 -10.37
C GLN A 54 -7.04 8.72 -9.29
N ALA A 55 -8.14 9.45 -9.40
CA ALA A 55 -9.27 9.31 -8.49
C ALA A 55 -9.90 7.91 -8.61
N ILE A 56 -10.20 7.31 -7.45
CA ILE A 56 -10.91 6.03 -7.34
C ILE A 56 -12.02 6.20 -6.32
N ALA A 57 -13.21 5.70 -6.64
CA ALA A 57 -14.32 5.66 -5.70
C ALA A 57 -14.00 4.75 -4.50
N MET A 58 -13.91 5.33 -3.32
CA MET A 58 -13.51 4.65 -2.08
C MET A 58 -14.42 5.02 -0.91
N ASN A 59 -14.46 4.13 0.10
CA ASN A 59 -15.13 4.35 1.37
C ASN A 59 -14.21 3.85 2.49
N VAL A 60 -14.36 4.42 3.69
CA VAL A 60 -13.73 3.86 4.90
C VAL A 60 -14.15 2.40 5.08
N GLY A 61 -13.20 1.54 5.44
CA GLY A 61 -13.38 0.10 5.58
C GLY A 61 -13.16 -0.70 4.28
N LEU A 62 -13.04 -0.03 3.12
CA LEU A 62 -12.73 -0.71 1.86
C LEU A 62 -11.36 -1.39 1.93
N ARG A 63 -11.31 -2.67 1.57
CA ARG A 63 -10.06 -3.44 1.51
C ARG A 63 -9.40 -3.30 0.15
N PHE A 64 -8.08 -3.32 0.13
CA PHE A 64 -7.26 -3.27 -1.09
C PHE A 64 -6.03 -4.15 -0.96
N ALA A 65 -5.40 -4.45 -2.10
CA ALA A 65 -4.09 -5.09 -2.15
C ALA A 65 -3.06 -4.11 -2.71
N ILE A 66 -1.81 -4.21 -2.23
CA ILE A 66 -0.67 -3.48 -2.77
C ILE A 66 0.10 -4.45 -3.66
N ARG A 67 0.36 -4.08 -4.91
CA ARG A 67 0.96 -4.92 -5.93
C ARG A 67 2.20 -4.27 -6.55
N GLU A 68 3.19 -5.11 -6.84
CA GLU A 68 4.40 -4.75 -7.57
C GLU A 68 4.64 -5.82 -8.64
N GLY A 69 4.81 -5.42 -9.91
CA GLY A 69 5.04 -6.37 -11.01
C GLY A 69 3.94 -7.45 -11.12
N GLY A 70 2.69 -7.10 -10.79
CA GLY A 70 1.55 -8.02 -10.79
C GLY A 70 1.43 -8.95 -9.57
N ARG A 71 2.39 -8.92 -8.62
CA ARG A 71 2.38 -9.73 -7.39
C ARG A 71 1.87 -8.94 -6.20
N THR A 72 1.09 -9.57 -5.33
CA THR A 72 0.64 -8.94 -4.08
C THR A 72 1.76 -8.91 -3.06
N VAL A 73 2.14 -7.70 -2.62
CA VAL A 73 3.21 -7.47 -1.64
C VAL A 73 2.67 -6.98 -0.29
N GLY A 74 1.44 -6.48 -0.27
CA GLY A 74 0.76 -6.00 0.92
C GLY A 74 -0.75 -6.07 0.79
N ALA A 75 -1.44 -5.94 1.92
CA ALA A 75 -2.88 -5.83 1.98
C ALA A 75 -3.22 -4.75 3.01
N GLY A 76 -4.29 -4.01 2.76
CA GLY A 76 -4.70 -2.90 3.61
C GLY A 76 -6.21 -2.69 3.63
N GLN A 77 -6.61 -1.79 4.50
CA GLN A 77 -7.97 -1.29 4.62
C GLN A 77 -7.93 0.23 4.74
N VAL A 78 -8.80 0.93 4.02
CA VAL A 78 -8.93 2.38 4.12
C VAL A 78 -9.47 2.73 5.50
N THR A 79 -8.72 3.52 6.27
CA THR A 79 -9.12 3.98 7.61
C THR A 79 -9.73 5.38 7.60
N GLU A 80 -9.31 6.22 6.64
CA GLU A 80 -9.71 7.61 6.50
C GLU A 80 -9.57 8.05 5.03
N ILE A 81 -10.35 9.04 4.59
CA ILE A 81 -10.26 9.68 3.28
C ILE A 81 -9.91 11.14 3.53
N LEU A 82 -8.79 11.60 2.95
CA LEU A 82 -8.22 12.92 3.25
C LEU A 82 -8.66 14.02 2.27
N ASP A 83 -8.95 13.67 1.02
CA ASP A 83 -9.43 14.55 -0.06
C ASP A 83 -10.40 13.81 -1.01
#